data_AF-A0A8J8T494-F1
#
_entry.id   AF-A0A8J8T494-F1
#
_cell.length_a   1.000
_cell.length_b   1.000
_cell.length_c   1.000
_cell.angle_alpha   90.00
_cell.angle_beta   90.00
_cell.angle_gamma   90.00
#
_symmetry.space_group_name_H-M   'P 1'
#
loop_
_entity.id
_entity.type
_entity.pdbx_description
1 polymer ?
#
loop_
_entity_poly.entity_id
_entity_poly.type
_entity_poly.pdbx_seq_one_letter_code
_entity_poly.pdbx_strand_id
1 'polypeptide(L)'
;MPLNKSHTFLIVHGWLLWVSWTLIGFVMIVSMRYFKYAYKWRVFTHAVLGISSTLLNLIYGLGAIYKNDGRVSFTVHGILGTLFSCLMVLNCFLGFFCHTLLTHTIWKGKCLQRVTRIHKLLSYLILGFGQCIVLGGLISFYRMFETNGYTDRAVDLSYLGFINAGVFAVLIGWLEVWQWLKTRNGGIALRVNCVSDDNKPRIISIDEFDRLVDKGEQLAIINDKVVNLREYSSHPGGKFTLQANIGRDIAKFFDGGYSMESGVNPVNHSYQALRVFDKLTIGYLNNQAVQSEAKIASYLYLNKHTAIIKFSTPKVVQGMKSYYSRFKDHGRHFQLAFPKLKIVRYYTTCNCMQPSVYQEYLRIINKALFSKDNRVIYLDNTLFDESNVDSVHLVIKNYNKKGGLSEFIHQSIAKGCENIPTDITENCGVEQIEVTLTPCEQIYYLKGPMGKGLQVKSTGVHIAFTGGTGCLLFLDLVAHLVRKNLGLLHNNEDSLLNSFCEDEPFKLVLYMSFVSRKESCGLKLCEGLRDICQKYKIENFELHLRFSDLKVPRWDKDFIHRELLRFQGKVNKIWVCGPPLMNETFDQNLQNMKGEFGLKSHQIEVI
;
A
#
# COMPACT_ATOMS: atom_id res chain seq x y z
N MET A 1 45.12 44.96 26.72
CA MET A 1 43.94 45.81 26.99
C MET A 1 42.73 44.91 27.18
N PRO A 2 41.93 45.06 28.26
CA PRO A 2 40.69 44.31 28.40
C PRO A 2 39.73 44.68 27.27
N LEU A 3 39.20 43.68 26.56
CA LEU A 3 38.16 43.88 25.55
C LEU A 3 36.96 44.58 26.21
N ASN A 4 36.46 45.66 25.60
CA ASN A 4 35.22 46.29 26.04
C ASN A 4 34.10 45.23 26.02
N LYS A 5 33.28 45.17 27.09
CA LYS A 5 32.20 44.19 27.28
C LYS A 5 31.28 44.03 26.05
N SER A 6 31.12 45.09 25.25
CA SER A 6 30.38 45.05 23.98
C SER A 6 31.03 44.15 22.93
N HIS A 7 32.36 44.22 22.77
CA HIS A 7 33.09 43.37 21.83
C HIS A 7 33.05 41.90 22.24
N THR A 8 33.19 41.61 23.54
CA THR A 8 33.08 40.24 24.04
C THR A 8 31.71 39.65 23.70
N PHE A 9 30.63 40.41 23.85
CA PHE A 9 29.28 39.96 23.47
C PHE A 9 29.18 39.65 21.98
N LEU A 10 29.66 40.53 21.10
CA LEU A 10 29.58 40.34 19.65
C LEU A 10 30.36 39.09 19.18
N ILE A 11 31.52 38.83 19.77
CA ILE A 11 32.32 37.63 19.50
C ILE A 11 31.54 36.38 19.92
N VAL A 12 31.01 36.37 21.15
CA VAL A 12 30.23 35.23 21.66
C VAL A 12 28.95 35.00 20.85
N HIS A 13 28.24 36.07 20.48
CA HIS A 13 27.07 36.04 19.61
C HIS A 13 27.39 35.41 18.25
N GLY A 14 28.47 35.87 17.59
CA GLY A 14 28.89 35.34 16.29
C GLY A 14 29.23 33.84 16.35
N TRP A 15 30.01 33.42 17.33
CA TRP A 15 30.38 32.00 17.49
C TRP A 15 29.18 31.11 17.78
N LEU A 16 28.30 31.51 18.70
CA LEU A 16 27.16 30.67 19.08
C LEU A 16 26.10 30.57 17.99
N LEU A 17 25.84 31.65 17.25
CA LEU A 17 24.95 31.59 16.10
C LEU A 17 25.56 30.79 14.95
N TRP A 18 26.87 30.88 14.73
CA TRP A 18 27.58 30.01 13.78
C TRP A 18 27.43 28.52 14.15
N VAL A 19 27.68 28.15 15.41
CA VAL A 19 27.47 26.77 15.90
C VAL A 19 26.02 26.34 15.70
N SER A 20 25.07 27.22 16.03
CA SER A 20 23.63 26.95 15.94
C SER A 20 23.15 26.70 14.50
N TRP A 21 23.63 27.50 13.54
CA TRP A 21 23.10 27.44 12.18
C TRP A 21 23.91 26.51 11.27
N THR A 22 25.21 26.32 11.54
CA THR A 22 26.06 25.41 10.78
C THR A 22 26.11 24.03 11.42
N LEU A 23 26.67 23.88 12.61
CA LEU A 23 26.90 22.54 13.20
C LEU A 23 25.58 21.88 13.64
N ILE A 24 24.78 22.59 14.44
CA ILE A 24 23.49 22.05 14.91
C ILE A 24 22.54 21.84 13.73
N GLY A 25 22.43 22.82 12.83
CA GLY A 25 21.64 22.71 11.59
C GLY A 25 22.04 21.51 10.72
N PHE A 26 23.33 21.24 10.57
CA PHE A 26 23.84 20.06 9.86
C PHE A 26 23.38 18.76 10.53
N VAL A 27 23.62 18.61 11.84
CA VAL A 27 23.25 17.39 12.58
C VAL A 27 21.73 17.17 12.57
N MET A 28 20.92 18.22 12.63
CA MET A 28 19.46 18.14 12.48
C MET A 28 19.02 17.54 11.15
N ILE A 29 19.69 17.89 10.04
CA ILE A 29 19.37 17.34 8.72
C ILE A 29 19.89 15.92 8.58
N VAL A 30 21.12 15.67 9.04
CA VAL A 30 21.75 14.35 8.96
C VAL A 30 20.93 13.32 9.72
N SER A 31 20.51 13.64 10.95
CA SER A 31 19.67 12.77 11.77
C SER A 31 18.35 12.43 11.07
N MET A 32 17.60 13.42 10.57
CA MET A 32 16.32 13.16 9.92
C MET A 32 16.44 12.44 8.57
N ARG A 33 17.49 12.70 7.80
CA ARG A 33 17.64 12.15 6.45
C ARG A 33 18.24 10.76 6.43
N TYR A 34 19.28 10.52 7.24
CA TYR A 34 20.09 9.30 7.14
C TYR A 34 19.85 8.31 8.29
N PHE A 35 19.38 8.74 9.47
CA PHE A 35 19.14 7.84 10.60
C PHE A 35 17.75 7.20 10.57
N LYS A 36 17.35 6.69 9.40
CA LYS A 36 16.00 6.13 9.19
C LYS A 36 15.71 4.92 10.08
N TYR A 37 16.72 4.13 10.42
CA TYR A 37 16.58 2.91 11.23
C TYR A 37 16.34 3.18 12.71
N ALA A 38 16.86 4.28 13.23
CA ALA A 38 16.77 4.63 14.65
C ALA A 38 15.71 5.73 14.83
N TYR A 39 14.44 5.42 14.55
CA TYR A 39 13.37 6.43 14.52
C TYR A 39 13.29 7.28 15.80
N LYS A 40 13.26 6.63 16.97
CA LYS A 40 13.15 7.35 18.25
C LYS A 40 14.28 8.36 18.41
N TRP A 41 15.51 7.90 18.16
CA TRP A 41 16.70 8.74 18.21
C TRP A 41 16.69 9.85 17.17
N ARG A 42 16.28 9.59 15.91
CA ARG A 42 16.27 10.64 14.89
C ARG A 42 15.31 11.77 15.24
N VAL A 43 14.11 11.45 15.75
CA VAL A 43 13.12 12.48 16.13
C VAL A 43 13.53 13.18 17.40
N PHE A 44 14.06 12.45 18.38
CA PHE A 44 14.59 13.04 19.60
C PHE A 44 15.73 14.02 19.31
N THR A 45 16.76 13.58 18.58
CA THR A 45 17.89 14.43 18.19
C THR A 45 17.42 15.65 17.40
N HIS A 46 16.53 15.48 16.42
CA HIS A 46 16.01 16.60 15.65
C HIS A 46 15.23 17.61 16.51
N ALA A 47 14.37 17.13 17.41
CA ALA A 47 13.57 17.99 18.28
C ALA A 47 14.44 18.75 19.30
N VAL A 48 15.34 18.06 20.00
CA VAL A 48 16.23 18.66 21.00
C VAL A 48 17.14 19.69 20.37
N LEU A 49 17.76 19.36 19.23
CA LEU A 49 18.64 20.28 18.51
C LEU A 49 17.86 21.46 17.91
N GLY A 50 16.65 21.24 17.40
CA GLY A 50 15.79 22.30 16.88
C GLY A 50 15.34 23.29 17.95
N ILE A 51 14.93 22.80 19.12
CA ILE A 51 14.60 23.63 20.29
C ILE A 51 15.84 24.39 20.77
N SER A 52 16.98 23.71 20.92
CA SER A 52 18.24 24.33 21.36
C SER A 52 18.69 25.43 20.40
N SER A 53 18.63 25.18 19.09
CA SER A 53 18.97 26.17 18.05
C SER A 53 18.02 27.37 18.10
N THR A 54 16.73 27.13 18.32
CA THR A 54 15.72 28.20 18.46
C THR A 54 15.99 29.05 19.71
N LEU A 55 16.31 28.42 20.85
CA LEU A 55 16.62 29.12 22.10
C LEU A 55 17.90 29.95 22.00
N LEU A 56 18.99 29.39 21.47
CA LEU A 56 20.23 30.13 21.22
C LEU A 56 19.97 31.35 20.34
N ASN A 57 19.23 31.14 19.26
CA ASN A 57 18.89 32.20 18.33
C ASN A 57 18.05 33.32 18.99
N LEU A 58 17.09 32.98 19.85
CA LEU A 58 16.30 33.95 20.60
C LEU A 58 17.14 34.71 21.64
N ILE A 59 17.94 34.01 22.44
CA ILE A 59 18.77 34.62 23.48
C ILE A 59 19.75 35.61 22.88
N TYR A 60 20.48 35.20 21.83
CA TYR A 60 21.50 36.05 21.21
C TYR A 60 20.92 37.10 20.27
N GLY A 61 19.77 36.84 19.63
CA GLY A 61 19.04 37.82 18.84
C GLY A 61 18.43 38.93 19.71
N LEU A 62 17.71 38.57 20.77
CA LEU A 62 17.15 39.53 21.73
C LEU A 62 18.26 40.26 22.51
N GLY A 63 19.35 39.54 22.85
CA GLY A 63 20.53 40.15 23.47
C GLY A 63 21.18 41.21 22.58
N ALA A 64 21.23 40.99 21.25
CA ALA A 64 21.74 41.98 20.31
C ALA A 64 20.82 43.21 20.22
N ILE A 65 19.50 43.01 20.22
CA ILE A 65 18.51 44.10 20.26
C ILE A 65 18.64 44.90 21.57
N TYR A 66 18.76 44.20 22.70
CA TYR A 66 18.96 44.82 24.02
C TYR A 66 20.25 45.65 24.08
N LYS A 67 21.36 45.11 23.53
CA LYS A 67 22.63 45.83 23.44
C LYS A 67 22.60 47.05 22.50
N ASN A 68 21.60 47.14 21.65
CA ASN A 68 21.36 48.26 20.75
C ASN A 68 20.17 49.11 21.23
N ASP A 69 20.04 49.27 22.55
CA ASP A 69 19.01 50.07 23.23
C ASP A 69 17.57 49.71 22.81
N GLY A 70 17.31 48.42 22.59
CA GLY A 70 16.00 47.91 22.18
C GLY A 70 15.68 48.12 20.69
N ARG A 71 16.63 48.64 19.89
CA ARG A 71 16.43 48.89 18.46
C ARG A 71 17.06 47.77 17.63
N VAL A 72 16.40 47.41 16.53
CA VAL A 72 17.02 46.53 15.53
C VAL A 72 18.06 47.35 14.76
N SER A 73 19.27 46.82 14.60
CA SER A 73 20.28 47.45 13.76
C SER A 73 19.78 47.51 12.31
N PHE A 74 19.77 48.69 11.71
CA PHE A 74 19.39 48.91 10.29
C PHE A 74 20.44 48.43 9.29
N THR A 75 21.25 47.45 9.69
CA THR A 75 22.13 46.72 8.79
C THR A 75 21.35 45.59 8.13
N VAL A 76 21.79 45.16 6.94
CA VAL A 76 21.25 43.97 6.27
C VAL A 76 21.28 42.75 7.21
N HIS A 77 22.37 42.58 7.98
CA HIS A 77 22.47 41.50 8.96
C HIS A 77 21.44 41.61 10.10
N GLY A 78 21.23 42.80 10.67
CA GLY A 78 20.26 43.01 11.76
C GLY A 78 18.81 42.74 11.34
N ILE A 79 18.42 43.21 10.15
CA ILE A 79 17.08 42.99 9.59
C ILE A 79 16.87 41.51 9.28
N LEU A 80 17.79 40.88 8.51
CA LEU A 80 17.64 39.47 8.12
C LEU A 80 17.75 38.53 9.32
N GLY A 81 18.61 38.81 10.30
CA GLY A 81 18.74 38.05 11.54
C GLY A 81 17.48 38.09 12.39
N THR A 82 16.81 39.25 12.47
CA THR A 82 15.52 39.38 13.18
C THR A 82 14.42 38.60 12.49
N LEU A 83 14.28 38.75 11.15
CA LEU A 83 13.31 38.00 10.36
C LEU A 83 13.54 36.48 10.49
N PHE A 84 14.79 36.06 10.41
CA PHE A 84 15.18 34.67 10.59
C PHE A 84 14.80 34.11 11.96
N SER A 85 14.93 34.94 13.00
CA SER A 85 14.53 34.55 14.35
C SER A 85 13.04 34.27 14.47
N CYS A 86 12.20 35.10 13.85
CA CYS A 86 10.77 34.86 13.76
C CYS A 86 10.46 33.55 12.99
N LEU A 87 11.14 33.30 11.87
CA LEU A 87 10.96 32.09 11.07
C LEU A 87 11.38 30.82 11.83
N MET A 88 12.46 30.87 12.62
CA MET A 88 12.91 29.77 13.47
C MET A 88 11.86 29.37 14.51
N VAL A 89 11.28 30.36 15.20
CA VAL A 89 10.20 30.12 16.17
C VAL A 89 8.99 29.49 15.50
N LEU A 90 8.54 30.05 14.38
CA LEU A 90 7.44 29.49 13.59
C LEU A 90 7.72 28.04 13.17
N ASN A 91 8.94 27.75 12.70
CA ASN A 91 9.32 26.41 12.27
C ASN A 91 9.38 25.42 13.44
N CYS A 92 9.80 25.86 14.63
CA CYS A 92 9.78 25.04 15.85
C CYS A 92 8.34 24.68 16.25
N PHE A 93 7.42 25.65 16.27
CA PHE A 93 6.00 25.40 16.50
C PHE A 93 5.40 24.46 15.46
N LEU A 94 5.72 24.66 14.19
CA LEU A 94 5.25 23.80 13.12
C LEU A 94 5.79 22.37 13.26
N GLY A 95 7.02 22.20 13.75
CA GLY A 95 7.59 20.89 14.08
C GLY A 95 6.83 20.17 15.19
N PHE A 96 6.49 20.87 16.28
CA PHE A 96 5.67 20.33 17.36
C PHE A 96 4.25 19.96 16.87
N PHE A 97 3.65 20.84 16.07
CA PHE A 97 2.35 20.59 15.46
C PHE A 97 2.37 19.39 14.51
N CYS A 98 3.39 19.24 13.67
CA CYS A 98 3.60 18.05 12.84
C CYS A 98 3.67 16.78 13.68
N HIS A 99 4.43 16.80 14.77
CA HIS A 99 4.57 15.64 15.67
C HIS A 99 3.24 15.27 16.32
N THR A 100 2.48 16.26 16.79
CA THR A 100 1.15 16.07 17.38
C THR A 100 0.17 15.49 16.36
N LEU A 101 0.16 16.02 15.13
CA LEU A 101 -0.68 15.47 14.06
C LEU A 101 -0.29 14.03 13.71
N LEU A 102 1.01 13.72 13.61
CA LEU A 102 1.50 12.36 13.31
C LEU A 102 1.10 11.34 14.37
N THR A 103 0.96 11.76 15.63
CA THR A 103 0.68 10.88 16.76
C THR A 103 -0.81 10.71 17.02
N HIS A 104 -1.63 11.74 16.77
CA HIS A 104 -3.04 11.74 17.14
C HIS A 104 -4.03 11.67 15.97
N THR A 105 -3.61 11.96 14.73
CA THR A 105 -4.56 11.93 13.59
C THR A 105 -4.57 10.58 12.89
N ILE A 106 -5.77 10.03 12.77
CA ILE A 106 -6.11 8.81 12.01
C ILE A 106 -6.93 9.29 10.80
N TRP A 107 -6.77 8.68 9.61
CA TRP A 107 -7.53 9.00 8.39
C TRP A 107 -7.42 10.45 7.88
N LYS A 108 -6.32 11.16 8.19
CA LYS A 108 -6.08 12.55 7.74
C LYS A 108 -4.74 12.70 6.99
N GLY A 109 -4.35 11.69 6.22
CA GLY A 109 -3.07 11.64 5.52
C GLY A 109 -2.81 12.83 4.60
N LYS A 110 -3.83 13.37 3.92
CA LYS A 110 -3.67 14.58 3.07
C LYS A 110 -3.26 15.83 3.88
N CYS A 111 -3.94 16.08 4.99
CA CYS A 111 -3.63 17.21 5.87
C CYS A 111 -2.20 17.06 6.41
N LEU A 112 -1.90 15.88 6.94
CA LEU A 112 -0.59 15.55 7.48
C LEU A 112 0.54 15.71 6.45
N GLN A 113 0.35 15.23 5.21
CA GLN A 113 1.33 15.38 4.13
C GLN A 113 1.58 16.85 3.76
N ARG A 114 0.54 17.69 3.77
CA ARG A 114 0.67 19.13 3.50
C ARG A 114 1.48 19.81 4.60
N VAL A 115 1.11 19.63 5.86
CA VAL A 115 1.81 20.25 7.01
C VAL A 115 3.27 19.79 7.06
N THR A 116 3.53 18.50 6.89
CA THR A 116 4.90 17.95 6.84
C THR A 116 5.72 18.53 5.69
N ARG A 117 5.09 18.76 4.52
CA ARG A 117 5.76 19.37 3.35
C ARG A 117 6.10 20.83 3.61
N ILE A 118 5.18 21.59 4.23
CA ILE A 118 5.42 22.99 4.60
C ILE A 118 6.58 23.08 5.60
N HIS A 119 6.57 22.27 6.66
CA HIS A 119 7.66 22.22 7.65
C HIS A 119 9.00 21.87 7.02
N LYS A 120 9.02 20.86 6.15
CA LYS A 120 10.23 20.44 5.44
C LYS A 120 10.76 21.55 4.52
N LEU A 121 9.89 22.20 3.75
CA LEU A 121 10.28 23.30 2.86
C LEU A 121 10.83 24.48 3.67
N LEU A 122 10.10 24.90 4.71
CA LEU A 122 10.51 25.99 5.60
C LEU A 122 11.85 25.70 6.27
N SER A 123 12.08 24.46 6.73
CA SER A 123 13.34 24.04 7.34
C SER A 123 14.52 24.12 6.36
N TYR A 124 14.35 23.77 5.08
CA TYR A 124 15.42 23.94 4.09
C TYR A 124 15.69 25.40 3.75
N LEU A 125 14.64 26.23 3.66
CA LEU A 125 14.79 27.67 3.45
C LEU A 125 15.56 28.31 4.62
N ILE A 126 15.19 27.96 5.85
CA ILE A 126 15.89 28.39 7.07
C ILE A 126 17.35 27.96 7.03
N LEU A 127 17.65 26.71 6.67
CA LEU A 127 19.04 26.25 6.61
C LEU A 127 19.86 27.07 5.59
N GLY A 128 19.35 27.26 4.37
CA GLY A 128 20.04 28.02 3.33
C GLY A 128 20.22 29.48 3.74
N PHE A 129 19.16 30.11 4.25
CA PHE A 129 19.19 31.49 4.70
C PHE A 129 20.11 31.71 5.90
N GLY A 130 20.16 30.74 6.82
CA GLY A 130 21.09 30.74 7.94
C GLY A 130 22.56 30.84 7.48
N GLN A 131 22.95 30.12 6.43
CA GLN A 131 24.32 30.25 5.87
C GLN A 131 24.58 31.64 5.27
N CYS A 132 23.57 32.26 4.63
CA CYS A 132 23.68 33.64 4.15
C CYS A 132 23.86 34.65 5.30
N ILE A 133 23.16 34.45 6.43
CA ILE A 133 23.28 35.33 7.59
C ILE A 133 24.62 35.14 8.30
N VAL A 134 25.14 33.91 8.41
CA VAL A 134 26.52 33.67 8.88
C VAL A 134 27.51 34.47 8.05
N LEU A 135 27.41 34.38 6.71
CA LEU A 135 28.29 35.11 5.80
C LEU A 135 28.17 36.64 6.00
N GLY A 136 26.94 37.15 6.06
CA GLY A 136 26.69 38.58 6.33
C GLY A 136 27.20 39.04 7.70
N GLY A 137 27.12 38.17 8.71
CA GLY A 137 27.66 38.41 10.04
C GLY A 137 29.19 38.49 10.04
N LEU A 138 29.86 37.58 9.33
CA LEU A 138 31.32 37.59 9.16
C LEU A 138 31.80 38.82 8.38
N ILE A 139 31.09 39.24 7.34
CA ILE A 139 31.39 40.48 6.60
C ILE A 139 31.19 41.72 7.51
N SER A 140 30.13 41.72 8.32
CA SER A 140 29.88 42.82 9.27
C SER A 140 30.95 42.88 10.35
N PHE A 141 31.37 41.73 10.86
CA PHE A 141 32.47 41.59 11.81
C PHE A 141 33.80 42.06 11.19
N TYR A 142 34.08 41.67 9.94
CA TYR A 142 35.23 42.15 9.17
C TYR A 142 35.27 43.68 9.12
N ARG A 143 34.18 44.33 8.70
CA ARG A 143 34.10 45.79 8.56
C ARG A 143 34.35 46.49 9.90
N MET A 144 33.93 45.87 11.00
CA MET A 144 34.21 46.36 12.35
C MET A 144 35.72 46.28 12.70
N PHE A 145 36.45 45.24 12.27
CA PHE A 145 37.91 45.18 12.51
C PHE A 145 38.68 46.17 11.63
N GLU A 146 38.28 46.32 10.38
CA GLU A 146 38.85 47.27 9.42
C GLU A 146 38.74 48.71 9.93
N THR A 147 37.55 49.10 10.40
CA THR A 147 37.30 50.44 11.00
C THR A 147 38.08 50.69 12.29
N ASN A 148 38.58 49.65 12.96
CA ASN A 148 39.42 49.77 14.16
C ASN A 148 40.94 49.67 13.87
N GLY A 149 41.36 49.73 12.60
CA GLY A 149 42.77 49.77 12.22
C GLY A 149 43.49 48.42 12.17
N TYR A 150 42.77 47.30 12.15
CA TYR A 150 43.33 45.94 12.06
C TYR A 150 43.29 45.37 10.62
N THR A 151 43.82 46.12 9.64
CA THR A 151 43.63 45.85 8.21
C THR A 151 44.24 44.53 7.73
N ASP A 152 45.44 44.17 8.18
CA ASP A 152 46.20 43.06 7.58
C ASP A 152 45.63 41.67 7.90
N ARG A 153 44.88 41.53 9.00
CA ARG A 153 44.21 40.26 9.36
C ARG A 153 42.77 40.17 8.90
N ALA A 154 42.19 41.29 8.44
CA ALA A 154 40.79 41.34 8.12
C ALA A 154 40.50 40.47 6.89
N VAL A 155 41.30 40.58 5.82
CA VAL A 155 41.03 39.92 4.52
C VAL A 155 40.84 38.40 4.68
N ASP A 156 41.68 37.78 5.51
CA ASP A 156 41.64 36.34 5.80
C ASP A 156 40.33 35.87 6.46
N LEU A 157 39.73 36.69 7.33
CA LEU A 157 38.50 36.36 8.06
C LEU A 157 37.26 36.34 7.16
N SER A 158 37.24 37.15 6.09
CA SER A 158 36.13 37.19 5.15
C SER A 158 35.99 35.90 4.33
N TYR A 159 37.11 35.28 3.96
CA TYR A 159 37.16 34.02 3.25
C TYR A 159 36.63 32.85 4.08
N LEU A 160 36.74 32.92 5.42
CA LEU A 160 36.23 31.86 6.32
C LEU A 160 34.72 31.65 6.17
N GLY A 161 33.95 32.71 5.88
CA GLY A 161 32.50 32.58 5.65
C GLY A 161 32.17 31.80 4.38
N PHE A 162 32.89 32.09 3.30
CA PHE A 162 32.75 31.36 2.03
C PHE A 162 33.24 29.92 2.15
N ILE A 163 34.36 29.69 2.84
CA ILE A 163 34.89 28.36 3.13
C ILE A 163 33.87 27.56 3.94
N ASN A 164 33.28 28.14 4.99
CA ASN A 164 32.25 27.48 5.80
C ASN A 164 31.04 27.06 4.97
N ALA A 165 30.48 27.99 4.16
CA ALA A 165 29.35 27.69 3.29
C ALA A 165 29.69 26.62 2.24
N GLY A 166 30.90 26.68 1.65
CA GLY A 166 31.41 25.71 0.70
C GLY A 166 31.56 24.32 1.31
N VAL A 167 32.20 24.21 2.48
CA VAL A 167 32.35 22.95 3.22
C VAL A 167 30.99 22.37 3.59
N PHE A 168 30.07 23.20 4.08
CA PHE A 168 28.71 22.76 4.40
C PHE A 168 27.99 22.16 3.18
N ALA A 169 28.06 22.83 2.02
CA ALA A 169 27.47 22.36 0.78
C ALA A 169 28.12 21.05 0.29
N VAL A 170 29.45 20.94 0.36
CA VAL A 170 30.20 19.74 -0.02
C VAL A 170 29.82 18.56 0.88
N LEU A 171 29.71 18.76 2.20
CA LEU A 171 29.31 17.70 3.13
C LEU A 171 27.90 17.18 2.86
N ILE A 172 26.94 18.08 2.63
CA ILE A 172 25.58 17.69 2.26
C ILE A 172 25.58 16.95 0.92
N GLY A 173 26.27 17.49 -0.10
CA GLY A 173 26.37 16.87 -1.42
C GLY A 173 27.00 15.47 -1.37
N TRP A 174 28.09 15.32 -0.61
CA TRP A 174 28.74 14.03 -0.39
C TRP A 174 27.80 13.02 0.29
N LEU A 175 27.07 13.41 1.33
CA LEU A 175 26.11 12.52 1.99
C LEU A 175 24.94 12.14 1.08
N GLU A 176 24.48 13.04 0.20
CA GLU A 176 23.47 12.70 -0.83
C GLU A 176 23.99 11.67 -1.82
N VAL A 177 25.19 11.87 -2.36
CA VAL A 177 25.82 10.93 -3.31
C VAL A 177 26.01 9.57 -2.64
N TRP A 178 26.54 9.55 -1.41
CA TRP A 178 26.72 8.33 -0.64
C TRP A 178 25.40 7.59 -0.42
N GLN A 179 24.35 8.31 0.01
CA GLN A 179 23.04 7.72 0.22
C GLN A 179 22.41 7.22 -1.09
N TRP A 180 22.57 7.96 -2.19
CA TRP A 180 22.08 7.55 -3.50
C TRP A 180 22.76 6.27 -3.97
N LEU A 181 24.09 6.19 -3.89
CA LEU A 181 24.87 4.98 -4.21
C LEU A 181 24.40 3.78 -3.38
N LYS A 182 24.24 3.98 -2.07
CA LYS A 182 23.74 2.94 -1.15
C LYS A 182 22.32 2.47 -1.51
N THR A 183 21.44 3.38 -1.93
CA THR A 183 20.07 3.01 -2.36
C THR A 183 20.02 2.36 -3.73
N ARG A 184 20.85 2.79 -4.68
CA ARG A 184 20.89 2.26 -6.05
C ARG A 184 21.32 0.80 -6.05
N ASN A 185 22.35 0.47 -5.27
CA ASN A 185 22.88 -0.89 -5.21
C ASN A 185 21.95 -1.85 -4.44
N GLY A 186 21.16 -1.36 -3.48
CA GLY A 186 20.25 -2.21 -2.68
C GLY A 186 18.88 -2.50 -3.30
N GLY A 187 18.37 -1.62 -4.17
CA GLY A 187 16.95 -1.63 -4.55
C GLY A 187 16.47 -2.79 -5.45
N ILE A 188 17.36 -3.38 -6.25
CA ILE A 188 17.00 -4.42 -7.23
C ILE A 188 17.29 -5.83 -6.70
N ALA A 189 18.46 -6.06 -6.09
CA ALA A 189 18.87 -7.38 -5.63
C ALA A 189 18.00 -7.95 -4.49
N LEU A 190 17.46 -7.08 -3.63
CA LEU A 190 16.78 -7.48 -2.40
C LEU A 190 15.27 -7.70 -2.52
N ARG A 191 14.64 -7.27 -3.62
CA ARG A 191 13.25 -7.67 -3.89
C ARG A 191 13.14 -9.13 -4.31
N VAL A 192 14.26 -9.74 -4.71
CA VAL A 192 14.24 -11.06 -5.34
C VAL A 192 14.84 -12.15 -4.43
N ASN A 193 15.91 -11.90 -3.65
CA ASN A 193 16.66 -13.02 -3.03
C ASN A 193 17.30 -12.74 -1.65
N CYS A 194 16.54 -12.49 -0.57
CA CYS A 194 17.16 -12.48 0.76
C CYS A 194 16.30 -13.15 1.83
N VAL A 195 16.51 -14.45 1.99
CA VAL A 195 16.44 -15.10 3.30
C VAL A 195 17.89 -15.11 3.80
N SER A 196 18.18 -14.52 4.95
CA SER A 196 19.51 -14.67 5.57
C SER A 196 19.63 -16.10 6.09
N ASP A 197 20.64 -16.84 5.63
CA ASP A 197 20.83 -18.28 5.93
C ASP A 197 21.09 -18.59 7.42
N ASP A 198 21.36 -17.59 8.25
CA ASP A 198 21.84 -17.80 9.63
C ASP A 198 20.76 -18.23 10.63
N ASN A 199 19.48 -18.24 10.26
CA ASN A 199 18.41 -18.81 11.08
C ASN A 199 17.36 -19.49 10.19
N LYS A 200 17.14 -20.79 10.38
CA LYS A 200 16.04 -21.50 9.70
C LYS A 200 14.73 -20.76 10.01
N PRO A 201 14.08 -20.16 9.00
CA PRO A 201 12.89 -19.37 9.24
C PRO A 201 11.78 -20.23 9.83
N ARG A 202 11.13 -19.76 10.90
CA ARG A 202 9.95 -20.41 11.47
C ARG A 202 8.84 -20.45 10.41
N ILE A 203 8.34 -21.64 10.10
CA ILE A 203 7.15 -21.80 9.27
C ILE A 203 5.92 -21.63 10.16
N ILE A 204 5.02 -20.73 9.77
CA ILE A 204 3.79 -20.38 10.49
C ILE A 204 2.60 -20.73 9.60
N SER A 205 1.69 -21.56 10.09
CA SER A 205 0.44 -21.84 9.36
C SER A 205 -0.52 -20.65 9.46
N ILE A 206 -1.49 -20.56 8.55
CA ILE A 206 -2.52 -19.52 8.61
C ILE A 206 -3.33 -19.61 9.92
N ASP A 207 -3.68 -20.83 10.37
CA ASP A 207 -4.40 -21.03 11.62
C ASP A 207 -3.57 -20.63 12.84
N GLU A 208 -2.26 -20.90 12.80
CA GLU A 208 -1.35 -20.45 13.85
C GLU A 208 -1.24 -18.93 13.87
N PHE A 209 -1.14 -18.28 12.71
CA PHE A 209 -1.15 -16.83 12.58
C PHE A 209 -2.41 -16.21 13.19
N ASP A 210 -3.60 -16.71 12.81
CA ASP A 210 -4.87 -16.22 13.36
C ASP A 210 -4.96 -16.43 14.87
N ARG A 211 -4.52 -17.60 15.37
CA ARG A 211 -4.47 -17.89 16.81
C ARG A 211 -3.54 -16.94 17.56
N LEU A 212 -2.40 -16.56 16.99
CA LEU A 212 -1.49 -15.59 17.60
C LEU A 212 -2.11 -14.18 17.62
N VAL A 213 -2.78 -13.77 16.54
CA VAL A 213 -3.51 -12.50 16.47
C VAL A 213 -4.62 -12.46 17.51
N ASP A 214 -5.36 -13.56 17.69
CA ASP A 214 -6.42 -13.67 18.70
C ASP A 214 -5.88 -13.61 20.14
N LYS A 215 -4.63 -14.04 20.37
CA LYS A 215 -3.92 -13.86 21.64
C LYS A 215 -3.42 -12.42 21.86
N GLY A 216 -3.68 -11.50 20.94
CA GLY A 216 -3.26 -10.10 21.03
C GLY A 216 -1.90 -9.80 20.42
N GLU A 217 -1.30 -10.74 19.68
CA GLU A 217 -0.10 -10.43 18.91
C GLU A 217 -0.42 -9.50 17.74
N GLN A 218 0.44 -8.50 17.53
CA GLN A 218 0.27 -7.52 16.46
C GLN A 218 0.98 -8.01 15.20
N LEU A 219 0.39 -8.98 14.51
CA LEU A 219 0.99 -9.59 13.32
C LEU A 219 0.34 -9.09 12.02
N ALA A 220 1.11 -9.05 10.94
CA ALA A 220 0.60 -8.87 9.58
C ALA A 220 1.36 -9.78 8.60
N ILE A 221 0.78 -9.97 7.41
CA ILE A 221 1.40 -10.73 6.33
C ILE A 221 1.89 -9.76 5.25
N ILE A 222 3.14 -9.91 4.81
CA ILE A 222 3.72 -9.19 3.66
C ILE A 222 4.46 -10.16 2.78
N ASN A 223 3.99 -10.41 1.56
CA ASN A 223 4.72 -11.25 0.58
C ASN A 223 5.17 -12.60 1.17
N ASP A 224 4.24 -13.29 1.86
CA ASP A 224 4.41 -14.55 2.62
C ASP A 224 5.24 -14.47 3.92
N LYS A 225 5.77 -13.29 4.27
CA LYS A 225 6.43 -13.05 5.56
C LYS A 225 5.39 -12.71 6.62
N VAL A 226 5.54 -13.29 7.81
CA VAL A 226 4.79 -12.91 9.00
C VAL A 226 5.64 -11.90 9.77
N VAL A 227 5.14 -10.67 9.90
CA VAL A 227 5.86 -9.57 10.54
C VAL A 227 5.24 -9.18 11.87
N ASN A 228 6.06 -8.96 12.89
CA ASN A 228 5.64 -8.45 14.18
C ASN A 228 5.64 -6.91 14.17
N LEU A 229 4.45 -6.32 14.27
CA LEU A 229 4.23 -4.88 14.22
C LEU A 229 4.43 -4.18 15.57
N ARG A 230 4.53 -4.91 16.68
CA ARG A 230 4.70 -4.34 18.02
C ARG A 230 5.94 -3.47 18.10
N GLU A 231 7.06 -3.94 17.53
CA GLU A 231 8.32 -3.19 17.48
C GLU A 231 8.27 -1.98 16.54
N TYR A 232 7.42 -2.04 15.51
CA TYR A 232 7.23 -0.95 14.55
C TYR A 232 6.37 0.19 15.09
N SER A 233 5.66 0.01 16.21
CA SER A 233 4.81 1.04 16.85
C SER A 233 5.51 2.39 17.08
N SER A 234 6.84 2.38 17.13
CA SER A 234 7.66 3.58 17.22
C SER A 234 7.72 4.40 15.93
N HIS A 235 7.57 3.83 14.74
CA HIS A 235 7.72 4.55 13.47
C HIS A 235 6.38 5.17 12.99
N PRO A 236 6.31 6.49 12.71
CA PRO A 236 5.06 7.21 12.45
C PRO A 236 4.59 7.03 11.00
N GLY A 237 5.54 6.81 10.08
CA GLY A 237 5.24 6.55 8.68
C GLY A 237 4.63 5.16 8.55
N GLY A 238 3.36 5.11 8.15
CA GLY A 238 2.61 3.86 8.01
C GLY A 238 2.08 3.27 9.33
N LYS A 239 2.28 3.94 10.49
CA LYS A 239 1.76 3.45 11.79
C LYS A 239 0.26 3.14 11.70
N PHE A 240 -0.49 4.11 11.21
CA PHE A 240 -1.92 3.99 11.00
C PHE A 240 -2.25 2.80 10.07
N THR A 241 -1.62 2.72 8.89
CA THR A 241 -1.83 1.63 7.92
C THR A 241 -1.55 0.25 8.51
N LEU A 242 -0.53 0.13 9.37
CA LEU A 242 -0.17 -1.14 9.99
C LEU A 242 -1.12 -1.50 11.13
N GLN A 243 -1.48 -0.54 11.97
CA GLN A 243 -2.43 -0.75 13.07
C GLN A 243 -3.82 -1.12 12.55
N ALA A 244 -4.27 -0.48 11.48
CA ALA A 244 -5.55 -0.78 10.83
C ALA A 244 -5.57 -2.15 10.13
N ASN A 245 -4.42 -2.81 9.99
CA ASN A 245 -4.28 -4.10 9.30
C ASN A 245 -3.65 -5.20 10.15
N ILE A 246 -3.72 -5.11 11.47
CA ILE A 246 -3.37 -6.24 12.33
C ILE A 246 -4.24 -7.45 11.96
N GLY A 247 -3.62 -8.60 11.72
CA GLY A 247 -4.26 -9.83 11.27
C GLY A 247 -4.57 -9.90 9.77
N ARG A 248 -4.05 -8.96 8.96
CA ARG A 248 -4.32 -8.87 7.52
C ARG A 248 -3.06 -9.01 6.68
N ASP A 249 -3.29 -9.32 5.40
CA ASP A 249 -2.27 -9.19 4.36
C ASP A 249 -2.20 -7.73 3.90
N ILE A 250 -1.02 -7.13 4.01
CA ILE A 250 -0.77 -5.72 3.69
C ILE A 250 0.14 -5.53 2.48
N ALA A 251 0.47 -6.60 1.76
CA ALA A 251 1.38 -6.58 0.63
C ALA A 251 0.97 -5.53 -0.43
N LYS A 252 -0.33 -5.44 -0.74
CA LYS A 252 -0.90 -4.44 -1.65
C LYS A 252 -0.62 -2.98 -1.26
N PHE A 253 -0.64 -2.66 0.03
CA PHE A 253 -0.37 -1.31 0.54
C PHE A 253 1.14 -1.06 0.56
N PHE A 254 1.91 -2.08 0.91
CA PHE A 254 3.35 -2.02 1.02
C PHE A 254 4.03 -1.85 -0.35
N ASP A 255 3.62 -2.61 -1.36
CA ASP A 255 4.23 -2.52 -2.70
C ASP A 255 3.64 -1.40 -3.57
N GLY A 256 2.79 -0.54 -3.00
CA GLY A 256 2.19 0.61 -3.70
C GLY A 256 1.18 0.17 -4.78
N GLY A 257 0.58 -1.00 -4.60
CA GLY A 257 -0.56 -1.48 -5.38
C GLY A 257 -1.84 -0.71 -5.06
N TYR A 258 -1.99 -0.30 -3.80
CA TYR A 258 -3.22 0.27 -3.26
C TYR A 258 -2.94 1.34 -2.18
N SER A 259 -3.84 2.29 -2.02
CA SER A 259 -3.82 3.27 -0.91
C SER A 259 -4.98 2.99 0.03
N MET A 260 -4.72 2.94 1.32
CA MET A 260 -5.77 2.79 2.34
C MET A 260 -6.69 4.02 2.41
N GLU A 261 -6.14 5.22 2.17
CA GLU A 261 -6.89 6.48 2.21
C GLU A 261 -7.20 6.98 0.79
N SER A 262 -8.43 7.43 0.57
CA SER A 262 -8.88 7.99 -0.70
C SER A 262 -8.17 9.31 -1.01
N GLY A 263 -7.61 9.37 -2.22
CA GLY A 263 -6.85 10.51 -2.71
C GLY A 263 -5.48 10.69 -2.06
N VAL A 264 -5.00 9.70 -1.31
CA VAL A 264 -3.57 9.51 -1.08
C VAL A 264 -3.04 8.61 -2.20
N ASN A 265 -1.92 9.01 -2.81
CA ASN A 265 -1.29 8.19 -3.84
C ASN A 265 -0.68 6.93 -3.19
N PRO A 266 -0.88 5.73 -3.77
CA PRO A 266 -0.15 4.54 -3.35
C PRO A 266 1.35 4.78 -3.37
N VAL A 267 2.03 4.39 -2.28
CA VAL A 267 3.47 4.61 -2.14
C VAL A 267 4.19 3.27 -2.30
N ASN A 268 5.04 3.16 -3.31
CA ASN A 268 5.96 2.05 -3.41
C ASN A 268 7.06 2.24 -2.36
N HIS A 269 7.13 1.35 -1.37
CA HIS A 269 8.02 1.52 -0.25
C HIS A 269 9.50 1.42 -0.65
N SER A 270 10.32 2.25 -0.02
CA SER A 270 11.76 2.31 -0.27
C SER A 270 12.48 1.04 0.18
N TYR A 271 13.68 0.82 -0.36
CA TYR A 271 14.58 -0.25 0.07
C TYR A 271 14.83 -0.26 1.59
N GLN A 272 14.92 0.90 2.25
CA GLN A 272 15.10 0.96 3.70
C GLN A 272 13.87 0.41 4.45
N ALA A 273 12.67 0.62 3.93
CA ALA A 273 11.46 0.09 4.54
C ALA A 273 11.44 -1.43 4.43
N LEU A 274 11.81 -2.01 3.28
CA LEU A 274 12.00 -3.45 3.11
C LEU A 274 12.93 -4.03 4.19
N ARG A 275 14.11 -3.43 4.38
CA ARG A 275 15.06 -3.86 5.42
C ARG A 275 14.51 -3.78 6.83
N VAL A 276 13.65 -2.79 7.12
CA VAL A 276 12.99 -2.69 8.42
C VAL A 276 12.01 -3.84 8.57
N PHE A 277 11.20 -4.15 7.56
CA PHE A 277 10.29 -5.30 7.62
C PHE A 277 11.00 -6.65 7.70
N ASP A 278 12.15 -6.80 7.05
CA ASP A 278 12.96 -8.02 7.18
C ASP A 278 13.38 -8.25 8.63
N LYS A 279 13.75 -7.18 9.37
CA LYS A 279 14.07 -7.28 10.80
C LYS A 279 12.86 -7.62 11.68
N LEU A 280 11.67 -7.26 11.24
CA LEU A 280 10.41 -7.56 11.94
C LEU A 280 9.85 -8.94 11.59
N THR A 281 10.44 -9.63 10.62
CA THR A 281 9.95 -10.93 10.17
C THR A 281 10.24 -11.98 11.23
N ILE A 282 9.17 -12.60 11.74
CA ILE A 282 9.26 -13.67 12.75
C ILE A 282 9.09 -15.07 12.17
N GLY A 283 8.71 -15.16 10.88
CA GLY A 283 8.46 -16.41 10.20
C GLY A 283 7.89 -16.21 8.81
N TYR A 284 7.61 -17.33 8.14
CA TYR A 284 7.08 -17.39 6.78
C TYR A 284 5.86 -18.29 6.76
N LEU A 285 4.91 -18.00 5.89
CA LEU A 285 3.77 -18.89 5.67
C LEU A 285 4.24 -20.22 5.05
N ASN A 286 3.55 -21.31 5.37
CA ASN A 286 3.91 -22.67 4.91
C ASN A 286 3.93 -22.85 3.38
N ASN A 287 3.23 -21.98 2.65
CA ASN A 287 3.11 -22.01 1.20
C ASN A 287 3.81 -20.78 0.63
N GLN A 288 5.15 -20.81 0.59
CA GLN A 288 5.92 -19.73 -0.03
C GLN A 288 5.64 -19.68 -1.53
N ALA A 289 5.29 -18.51 -2.03
CA ALA A 289 5.01 -18.36 -3.44
C ALA A 289 6.28 -18.39 -4.28
N VAL A 290 6.24 -19.18 -5.36
CA VAL A 290 7.32 -19.27 -6.34
C VAL A 290 7.26 -18.07 -7.27
N GLN A 291 8.42 -17.53 -7.62
CA GLN A 291 8.56 -16.47 -8.58
C GLN A 291 9.10 -17.03 -9.91
N SER A 292 8.50 -16.61 -11.02
CA SER A 292 8.94 -16.96 -12.37
C SER A 292 8.87 -15.77 -13.31
N GLU A 293 9.68 -15.79 -14.36
CA GLU A 293 9.49 -14.96 -15.53
C GLU A 293 8.28 -15.47 -16.33
N ALA A 294 7.50 -14.53 -16.87
CA ALA A 294 6.31 -14.83 -17.64
C ALA A 294 6.17 -13.87 -18.83
N LYS A 295 5.53 -14.34 -19.90
CA LYS A 295 5.14 -13.58 -21.10
C LYS A 295 3.65 -13.70 -21.32
N ILE A 296 3.06 -12.71 -21.99
CA ILE A 296 1.66 -12.80 -22.41
C ILE A 296 1.58 -13.80 -23.58
N ALA A 297 0.80 -14.87 -23.40
CA ALA A 297 0.61 -15.93 -24.39
C ALA A 297 -0.67 -15.75 -25.20
N SER A 298 -1.77 -15.39 -24.53
CA SER A 298 -3.08 -15.18 -25.15
C SER A 298 -3.92 -14.23 -24.30
N TYR A 299 -5.01 -13.75 -24.88
CA TYR A 299 -5.99 -12.95 -24.17
C TYR A 299 -7.41 -13.13 -24.73
N LEU A 300 -8.39 -12.77 -23.92
CA LEU A 300 -9.81 -12.74 -24.26
C LEU A 300 -10.46 -11.52 -23.62
N TYR A 301 -11.02 -10.60 -24.41
CA TYR A 301 -11.73 -9.45 -23.86
C TYR A 301 -13.08 -9.89 -23.27
N LEU A 302 -13.33 -9.53 -22.01
CA LEU A 302 -14.63 -9.68 -21.36
C LEU A 302 -15.55 -8.49 -21.66
N ASN A 303 -14.95 -7.31 -21.80
CA ASN A 303 -15.58 -6.06 -22.19
C ASN A 303 -14.49 -5.07 -22.65
N LYS A 304 -14.92 -3.86 -23.06
CA LYS A 304 -14.04 -2.77 -23.53
C LYS A 304 -12.81 -2.50 -22.66
N HIS A 305 -12.91 -2.72 -21.35
CA HIS A 305 -11.85 -2.37 -20.41
C HIS A 305 -11.27 -3.57 -19.67
N THR A 306 -11.77 -4.80 -19.88
CA THR A 306 -11.37 -5.94 -19.06
C THR A 306 -11.07 -7.13 -19.94
N ALA A 307 -9.93 -7.78 -19.72
CA ALA A 307 -9.52 -8.97 -20.44
C ALA A 307 -9.09 -10.07 -19.47
N ILE A 308 -9.34 -11.32 -19.83
CA ILE A 308 -8.63 -12.48 -19.31
C ILE A 308 -7.31 -12.56 -20.09
N ILE A 309 -6.18 -12.64 -19.38
CA ILE A 309 -4.86 -12.63 -19.97
C ILE A 309 -4.10 -13.84 -19.45
N LYS A 310 -3.63 -14.69 -20.37
CA LYS A 310 -2.82 -15.87 -20.06
C LYS A 310 -1.35 -15.46 -20.03
N PHE A 311 -0.73 -15.62 -18.88
CA PHE A 311 0.72 -15.48 -18.70
C PHE A 311 1.35 -16.87 -18.74
N SER A 312 2.31 -17.09 -19.64
CA SER A 312 3.07 -18.34 -19.76
C SER A 312 4.51 -18.13 -19.32
N THR A 313 5.03 -19.12 -18.61
CA THR A 313 6.38 -19.22 -18.07
C THR A 313 7.18 -20.24 -18.88
N PRO A 314 8.52 -20.20 -18.90
CA PRO A 314 9.31 -21.12 -19.70
C PRO A 314 9.23 -22.60 -19.28
N LYS A 315 8.79 -22.88 -18.06
CA LYS A 315 8.76 -24.21 -17.45
C LYS A 315 7.58 -24.32 -16.50
N VAL A 316 7.08 -25.53 -16.28
CA VAL A 316 6.09 -25.81 -15.24
C VAL A 316 6.60 -25.32 -13.87
N VAL A 317 5.80 -24.51 -13.18
CA VAL A 317 6.16 -23.92 -11.89
C VAL A 317 5.48 -24.69 -10.77
N GLN A 318 6.26 -25.22 -9.82
CA GLN A 318 5.72 -25.95 -8.68
C GLN A 318 4.79 -25.04 -7.84
N GLY A 319 3.57 -25.51 -7.58
CA GLY A 319 2.57 -24.78 -6.81
C GLY A 319 1.70 -23.83 -7.63
N MET A 320 2.08 -23.54 -8.89
CA MET A 320 1.20 -22.88 -9.85
C MET A 320 0.34 -23.94 -10.53
N LYS A 321 -0.96 -23.93 -10.26
CA LYS A 321 -1.90 -24.95 -10.74
C LYS A 321 -2.82 -24.42 -11.84
N SER A 322 -3.28 -25.32 -12.71
CA SER A 322 -4.38 -25.05 -13.67
C SER A 322 -5.66 -24.69 -12.95
N TYR A 323 -5.99 -25.39 -11.88
CA TYR A 323 -7.18 -25.14 -11.09
C TYR A 323 -6.85 -25.23 -9.59
N TYR A 324 -7.38 -24.31 -8.79
CA TYR A 324 -7.29 -24.36 -7.33
C TYR A 324 -8.66 -24.70 -6.76
N SER A 325 -8.92 -26.00 -6.58
CA SER A 325 -10.20 -26.54 -6.15
C SER A 325 -10.53 -26.31 -4.67
N ARG A 326 -9.49 -26.19 -3.84
CA ARG A 326 -9.62 -26.21 -2.39
C ARG A 326 -10.05 -24.83 -1.89
N PHE A 327 -10.98 -24.81 -0.94
CA PHE A 327 -11.46 -23.56 -0.29
C PHE A 327 -10.36 -22.63 0.20
N LYS A 328 -9.30 -23.19 0.78
CA LYS A 328 -8.15 -22.42 1.29
C LYS A 328 -7.38 -21.68 0.20
N ASP A 329 -7.54 -22.11 -1.05
CA ASP A 329 -6.88 -21.50 -2.20
C ASP A 329 -7.75 -20.39 -2.83
N HIS A 330 -9.05 -20.32 -2.51
CA HIS A 330 -9.93 -19.26 -2.99
C HIS A 330 -9.52 -17.89 -2.44
N GLY A 331 -9.48 -16.91 -3.34
CA GLY A 331 -9.12 -15.53 -3.04
C GLY A 331 -7.64 -15.29 -2.75
N ARG A 332 -6.77 -16.27 -3.01
CA ARG A 332 -5.33 -16.04 -3.11
C ARG A 332 -5.04 -15.21 -4.37
N HIS A 333 -3.84 -14.68 -4.48
CA HIS A 333 -3.50 -13.75 -5.57
C HIS A 333 -2.09 -13.94 -6.10
N PHE A 334 -1.87 -13.52 -7.33
CA PHE A 334 -0.57 -13.38 -7.94
C PHE A 334 -0.09 -11.93 -7.85
N GLN A 335 1.17 -11.78 -7.49
CA GLN A 335 1.91 -10.54 -7.66
C GLN A 335 2.48 -10.51 -9.07
N LEU A 336 2.19 -9.44 -9.81
CA LEU A 336 2.73 -9.19 -11.15
C LEU A 336 3.55 -7.90 -11.12
N ALA A 337 4.79 -7.98 -11.59
CA ALA A 337 5.69 -6.84 -11.68
C ALA A 337 6.25 -6.69 -13.09
N PHE A 338 6.41 -5.44 -13.51
CA PHE A 338 7.10 -5.11 -14.76
C PHE A 338 8.35 -4.29 -14.47
N PRO A 339 9.56 -4.81 -14.75
CA PRO A 339 10.82 -4.21 -14.30
C PRO A 339 11.02 -2.76 -14.74
N LYS A 340 10.64 -2.46 -15.99
CA LYS A 340 10.84 -1.11 -16.56
C LYS A 340 9.99 -0.05 -15.86
N LEU A 341 8.82 -0.41 -15.35
CA LEU A 341 7.94 0.53 -14.65
C LEU A 341 8.23 0.63 -13.15
N LYS A 342 8.94 -0.33 -12.55
CA LYS A 342 9.11 -0.45 -11.08
C LYS A 342 7.75 -0.43 -10.35
N ILE A 343 6.73 -0.98 -11.00
CA ILE A 343 5.36 -1.10 -10.49
C ILE A 343 5.06 -2.57 -10.24
N VAL A 344 4.44 -2.82 -9.09
CA VAL A 344 3.97 -4.13 -8.65
C VAL A 344 2.46 -4.04 -8.45
N ARG A 345 1.71 -5.05 -8.91
CA ARG A 345 0.25 -5.17 -8.74
C ARG A 345 -0.12 -6.58 -8.31
N TYR A 346 -1.31 -6.70 -7.75
CA TYR A 346 -1.86 -7.95 -7.27
C TYR A 346 -3.12 -8.26 -8.06
N TYR A 347 -3.21 -9.50 -8.53
CA TYR A 347 -4.32 -10.01 -9.33
C TYR A 347 -4.79 -11.31 -8.72
N THR A 348 -6.06 -11.36 -8.34
CA THR A 348 -6.64 -12.51 -7.67
C THR A 348 -6.72 -13.71 -8.60
N THR A 349 -6.49 -14.90 -8.05
CA THR A 349 -6.82 -16.16 -8.74
C THR A 349 -8.33 -16.26 -8.91
N CYS A 350 -8.77 -16.49 -10.14
CA CYS A 350 -10.19 -16.65 -10.46
C CYS A 350 -10.33 -17.76 -11.50
N ASN A 351 -10.23 -19.01 -11.04
CA ASN A 351 -10.18 -20.19 -11.90
C ASN A 351 -11.44 -20.33 -12.76
N CYS A 352 -12.60 -20.00 -12.20
CA CYS A 352 -13.86 -20.07 -12.92
C CYS A 352 -13.95 -19.10 -14.10
N MET A 353 -13.05 -18.11 -14.18
CA MET A 353 -13.00 -17.16 -15.30
C MET A 353 -12.05 -17.59 -16.41
N GLN A 354 -11.42 -18.77 -16.30
CA GLN A 354 -10.74 -19.37 -17.46
C GLN A 354 -11.79 -19.67 -18.55
N PRO A 355 -11.52 -19.41 -19.84
CA PRO A 355 -12.55 -19.46 -20.87
C PRO A 355 -13.32 -20.78 -20.90
N SER A 356 -12.62 -21.92 -20.98
CA SER A 356 -13.22 -23.26 -21.02
C SER A 356 -14.03 -23.57 -19.75
N VAL A 357 -13.46 -23.28 -18.58
CA VAL A 357 -14.11 -23.49 -17.27
C VAL A 357 -15.37 -22.64 -17.15
N TYR A 358 -15.33 -21.37 -17.56
CA TYR A 358 -16.48 -20.46 -17.47
C TYR A 358 -17.63 -20.92 -18.38
N GLN A 359 -17.33 -21.35 -19.61
CA GLN A 359 -18.35 -21.90 -20.51
C GLN A 359 -18.97 -23.17 -19.93
N GLU A 360 -18.16 -24.04 -19.34
CA GLU A 360 -18.64 -25.26 -18.71
C GLU A 360 -19.62 -24.93 -17.56
N TYR A 361 -19.30 -23.93 -16.73
CA TYR A 361 -20.22 -23.43 -15.71
C TYR A 361 -21.54 -22.92 -16.29
N LEU A 362 -21.50 -22.11 -17.36
CA LEU A 362 -22.71 -21.62 -18.00
C LEU A 362 -23.53 -22.76 -18.61
N ARG A 363 -22.88 -23.78 -19.19
CA ARG A 363 -23.53 -24.96 -19.76
C ARG A 363 -24.28 -25.75 -18.69
N ILE A 364 -23.63 -26.07 -17.56
CA ILE A 364 -24.29 -26.83 -16.48
C ILE A 364 -25.41 -26.04 -15.82
N ILE A 365 -25.26 -24.71 -15.67
CA ILE A 365 -26.33 -23.83 -15.15
C ILE A 365 -27.53 -23.84 -16.09
N ASN A 366 -27.30 -23.62 -17.39
CA ASN A 366 -28.39 -23.63 -18.37
C ASN A 366 -29.10 -24.99 -18.42
N LYS A 367 -28.34 -26.10 -18.34
CA LYS A 367 -28.93 -27.44 -18.27
C LYS A 367 -29.77 -27.62 -17.01
N ALA A 368 -29.26 -27.19 -15.85
CA ALA A 368 -29.98 -27.27 -14.58
C ALA A 368 -31.28 -26.46 -14.56
N LEU A 369 -31.29 -25.29 -15.20
CA LEU A 369 -32.44 -24.38 -15.19
C LEU A 369 -33.49 -24.75 -16.23
N PHE A 370 -33.07 -25.08 -17.46
CA PHE A 370 -33.97 -25.16 -18.62
C PHE A 370 -34.19 -26.56 -19.18
N SER A 371 -33.40 -27.58 -18.77
CA SER A 371 -33.67 -28.94 -19.23
C SER A 371 -34.99 -29.44 -18.65
N LYS A 372 -35.92 -29.83 -19.55
CA LYS A 372 -37.19 -30.46 -19.18
C LYS A 372 -37.00 -31.90 -18.71
N ASP A 373 -35.92 -32.52 -19.16
CA ASP A 373 -35.59 -33.88 -18.78
C ASP A 373 -34.77 -33.83 -17.48
N ASN A 374 -35.12 -34.67 -16.49
CA ASN A 374 -34.30 -34.96 -15.31
C ASN A 374 -32.98 -35.68 -15.67
N ARG A 375 -32.41 -35.42 -16.85
CA ARG A 375 -31.15 -35.99 -17.30
C ARG A 375 -30.05 -35.53 -16.36
N VAL A 376 -29.26 -36.51 -15.94
CA VAL A 376 -28.04 -36.34 -15.15
C VAL A 376 -27.18 -35.21 -15.75
N ILE A 377 -26.81 -34.25 -14.91
CA ILE A 377 -25.87 -33.19 -15.24
C ILE A 377 -24.47 -33.78 -15.04
N TYR A 378 -23.64 -33.69 -16.06
CA TYR A 378 -22.25 -34.14 -16.01
C TYR A 378 -21.35 -32.92 -16.08
N LEU A 379 -20.31 -32.92 -15.25
CA LEU A 379 -19.23 -31.93 -15.23
C LEU A 379 -18.01 -32.52 -15.95
N ASP A 380 -17.39 -31.76 -16.86
CA ASP A 380 -16.11 -32.14 -17.44
C ASP A 380 -14.98 -31.96 -16.42
N ASN A 381 -14.67 -33.03 -15.69
CA ASN A 381 -13.64 -33.03 -14.64
C ASN A 381 -12.22 -32.76 -15.18
N THR A 382 -11.97 -32.89 -16.49
CA THR A 382 -10.64 -32.60 -17.06
C THR A 382 -10.28 -31.12 -16.98
N LEU A 383 -11.28 -30.24 -16.92
CA LEU A 383 -11.11 -28.79 -16.76
C LEU A 383 -10.72 -28.37 -15.34
N PHE A 384 -10.80 -29.29 -14.38
CA PHE A 384 -10.56 -29.06 -12.95
C PHE A 384 -9.27 -29.71 -12.45
N ASP A 385 -8.35 -30.03 -13.36
CA ASP A 385 -7.06 -30.61 -13.02
C ASP A 385 -6.25 -29.66 -12.11
N GLU A 386 -5.65 -30.24 -11.06
CA GLU A 386 -4.81 -29.54 -10.09
C GLU A 386 -3.31 -29.69 -10.39
N SER A 387 -2.96 -30.23 -11.55
CA SER A 387 -1.57 -30.38 -11.97
C SER A 387 -0.84 -29.03 -11.99
N ASN A 388 0.48 -29.10 -11.79
CA ASN A 388 1.32 -27.91 -11.94
C ASN A 388 1.37 -27.53 -13.42
N VAL A 389 1.26 -26.23 -13.69
CA VAL A 389 1.23 -25.68 -15.05
C VAL A 389 2.36 -24.69 -15.27
N ASP A 390 2.57 -24.37 -16.53
CA ASP A 390 3.48 -23.32 -16.98
C ASP A 390 2.77 -21.98 -17.20
N SER A 391 1.45 -21.90 -16.99
CA SER A 391 0.68 -20.69 -17.30
C SER A 391 -0.44 -20.40 -16.32
N VAL A 392 -0.83 -19.12 -16.22
CA VAL A 392 -1.93 -18.65 -15.37
C VAL A 392 -2.81 -17.66 -16.11
N HIS A 393 -4.12 -17.71 -15.86
CA HIS A 393 -5.08 -16.73 -16.36
C HIS A 393 -5.35 -15.66 -15.30
N LEU A 394 -5.15 -14.40 -15.65
CA LEU A 394 -5.45 -13.25 -14.80
C LEU A 394 -6.48 -12.36 -15.47
N VAL A 395 -7.51 -11.94 -14.73
CA VAL A 395 -8.49 -10.96 -15.23
C VAL A 395 -8.02 -9.55 -14.89
N ILE A 396 -7.74 -8.74 -15.91
CA ILE A 396 -7.09 -7.43 -15.77
C ILE A 396 -7.98 -6.34 -16.39
N LYS A 397 -8.47 -5.43 -15.55
CA LYS A 397 -9.14 -4.19 -16.00
C LYS A 397 -8.12 -3.09 -16.29
N ASN A 398 -8.25 -2.46 -17.45
CA ASN A 398 -7.53 -1.26 -17.84
C ASN A 398 -8.19 -0.04 -17.21
N TYR A 399 -7.49 0.60 -16.29
CA TYR A 399 -7.94 1.84 -15.64
C TYR A 399 -7.55 3.11 -16.41
N ASN A 400 -6.95 2.99 -17.61
CA ASN A 400 -6.49 4.11 -18.44
C ASN A 400 -5.60 5.12 -17.67
N LYS A 401 -4.87 4.64 -16.67
CA LYS A 401 -3.98 5.46 -15.87
C LYS A 401 -2.60 5.48 -16.53
N LYS A 402 -2.25 6.63 -17.13
CA LYS A 402 -0.96 6.84 -17.81
C LYS A 402 0.22 6.29 -17.00
N GLY A 403 0.95 5.34 -17.60
CA GLY A 403 2.12 4.69 -16.99
C GLY A 403 1.80 3.64 -15.94
N GLY A 404 0.53 3.25 -15.82
CA GLY A 404 0.09 2.15 -14.97
C GLY A 404 0.33 0.79 -15.61
N LEU A 405 0.57 -0.24 -14.78
CA LEU A 405 0.84 -1.60 -15.27
C LEU A 405 -0.31 -2.17 -16.12
N SER A 406 -1.57 -1.95 -15.72
CA SER A 406 -2.73 -2.44 -16.48
C SER A 406 -2.84 -1.81 -17.86
N GLU A 407 -2.57 -0.51 -17.97
CA GLU A 407 -2.58 0.19 -19.26
C GLU A 407 -1.45 -0.32 -20.14
N PHE A 408 -0.26 -0.49 -19.58
CA PHE A 408 0.89 -1.04 -20.30
C PHE A 408 0.59 -2.45 -20.85
N ILE A 409 0.03 -3.34 -20.04
CA ILE A 409 -0.36 -4.69 -20.48
C ILE A 409 -1.35 -4.63 -21.66
N HIS A 410 -2.38 -3.80 -21.56
CA HIS A 410 -3.37 -3.64 -22.64
C HIS A 410 -2.78 -3.01 -23.90
N GLN A 411 -1.86 -2.05 -23.77
CA GLN A 411 -1.12 -1.49 -24.91
C GLN A 411 -0.22 -2.54 -25.58
N SER A 412 0.41 -3.42 -24.79
CA SER A 412 1.24 -4.50 -25.32
C SER A 412 0.43 -5.54 -26.09
N ILE A 413 -0.78 -5.83 -25.61
CA ILE A 413 -1.75 -6.65 -26.36
C ILE A 413 -2.13 -5.96 -27.66
N ALA A 414 -2.51 -4.67 -27.61
CA ALA A 414 -2.90 -3.92 -28.80
C ALA A 414 -1.78 -3.84 -29.86
N LYS A 415 -0.52 -3.69 -29.44
CA LYS A 415 0.64 -3.69 -30.34
C LYS A 415 0.96 -5.07 -30.92
N GLY A 416 0.72 -6.14 -30.17
CA GLY A 416 0.92 -7.51 -30.64
C GLY A 416 -0.11 -7.96 -31.67
N CYS A 417 -1.18 -7.20 -31.86
CA CYS A 417 -2.24 -7.49 -32.80
C CYS A 417 -2.35 -6.38 -33.85
N GLU A 418 -1.57 -6.48 -34.92
CA GLU A 418 -1.69 -5.53 -36.04
C GLU A 418 -3.05 -5.58 -36.77
N ASN A 419 -3.92 -6.56 -36.46
CA ASN A 419 -5.19 -6.80 -37.15
C ASN A 419 -6.40 -7.09 -36.22
N ILE A 420 -6.58 -6.41 -35.08
CA ILE A 420 -7.84 -6.59 -34.31
C ILE A 420 -8.99 -5.89 -35.07
N PRO A 421 -10.05 -6.60 -35.49
CA PRO A 421 -11.23 -5.95 -36.03
C PRO A 421 -11.85 -5.04 -34.96
N THR A 422 -12.02 -3.75 -35.27
CA THR A 422 -12.59 -2.73 -34.37
C THR A 422 -13.99 -3.11 -33.85
N ASP A 423 -14.73 -3.88 -34.62
CA ASP A 423 -16.12 -4.27 -34.36
C ASP A 423 -16.28 -5.31 -33.23
N ILE A 424 -15.20 -6.00 -32.83
CA ILE A 424 -15.25 -7.00 -31.74
C ILE A 424 -15.58 -6.33 -30.39
N THR A 425 -15.33 -5.03 -30.24
CA THR A 425 -15.49 -4.32 -28.96
C THR A 425 -16.93 -3.91 -28.64
N GLU A 426 -17.83 -3.84 -29.61
CA GLU A 426 -19.20 -3.36 -29.38
C GLU A 426 -20.20 -4.47 -29.05
N ASN A 427 -19.94 -5.71 -29.49
CA ASN A 427 -20.82 -6.87 -29.32
C ASN A 427 -20.21 -7.97 -28.42
N CYS A 428 -19.53 -7.62 -27.33
CA CYS A 428 -18.93 -8.57 -26.38
C CYS A 428 -19.97 -9.45 -25.66
N GLY A 429 -20.46 -10.49 -26.33
CA GLY A 429 -21.04 -11.69 -25.75
C GLY A 429 -19.95 -12.68 -25.34
N VAL A 430 -20.28 -13.61 -24.44
CA VAL A 430 -19.35 -14.58 -23.84
C VAL A 430 -18.84 -15.64 -24.84
N GLU A 431 -19.33 -15.66 -26.07
CA GLU A 431 -18.96 -16.62 -27.13
C GLU A 431 -17.72 -16.18 -27.95
N GLN A 432 -16.74 -15.52 -27.32
CA GLN A 432 -15.57 -15.02 -28.04
C GLN A 432 -14.40 -16.02 -28.06
N ILE A 433 -13.74 -16.07 -29.22
CA ILE A 433 -12.58 -16.91 -29.52
C ILE A 433 -11.37 -16.35 -28.78
N GLU A 434 -10.66 -17.20 -28.03
CA GLU A 434 -9.38 -16.84 -27.42
C GLU A 434 -8.36 -16.50 -28.50
N VAL A 435 -7.77 -15.31 -28.45
CA VAL A 435 -6.80 -14.87 -29.44
C VAL A 435 -5.40 -15.25 -28.96
N THR A 436 -4.79 -16.21 -29.65
CA THR A 436 -3.38 -16.55 -29.46
C THR A 436 -2.51 -15.46 -30.06
N LEU A 437 -1.60 -14.94 -29.24
CA LEU A 437 -0.65 -13.92 -29.69
C LEU A 437 0.62 -14.57 -30.21
N THR A 438 1.25 -13.91 -31.19
CA THR A 438 2.70 -14.06 -31.35
C THR A 438 3.35 -13.66 -30.02
N PRO A 439 4.24 -14.50 -29.44
CA PRO A 439 4.74 -14.28 -28.08
C PRO A 439 5.24 -12.85 -27.88
N CYS A 440 4.61 -12.12 -26.95
CA CYS A 440 5.06 -10.78 -26.61
C CYS A 440 6.49 -10.86 -26.05
N GLU A 441 7.43 -10.10 -26.60
CA GLU A 441 8.83 -10.08 -26.12
C GLU A 441 8.97 -9.57 -24.68
N GLN A 442 7.94 -8.94 -24.14
CA GLN A 442 7.97 -8.34 -22.82
C GLN A 442 7.95 -9.40 -21.72
N ILE A 443 8.96 -9.34 -20.86
CA ILE A 443 9.10 -10.20 -19.68
C ILE A 443 8.45 -9.52 -18.46
N TYR A 444 7.57 -10.25 -17.81
CA TYR A 444 6.95 -9.92 -16.54
C TYR A 444 7.48 -10.84 -15.45
N TYR A 445 7.51 -10.37 -14.20
CA TYR A 445 7.77 -11.22 -13.05
C TYR A 445 6.45 -11.56 -12.38
N LEU A 446 6.15 -12.84 -12.30
CA LEU A 446 4.95 -13.40 -11.70
C LEU A 446 5.35 -14.14 -10.41
N LYS A 447 4.68 -13.85 -9.30
CA LYS A 447 4.87 -14.56 -8.03
C LYS A 447 3.52 -14.93 -7.42
N GLY A 448 3.28 -16.20 -7.14
CA GLY A 448 2.03 -16.65 -6.54
C GLY A 448 1.78 -18.17 -6.62
N PRO A 449 0.62 -18.63 -6.13
CA PRO A 449 -0.40 -17.84 -5.43
C PRO A 449 0.04 -17.47 -4.00
N MET A 450 -0.27 -16.25 -3.56
CA MET A 450 0.08 -15.69 -2.25
C MET A 450 -1.15 -15.32 -1.42
N GLY A 451 -0.90 -15.00 -0.16
CA GLY A 451 -1.91 -14.51 0.77
C GLY A 451 -2.69 -15.64 1.44
N LYS A 452 -3.55 -15.25 2.39
CA LYS A 452 -4.31 -16.18 3.24
C LYS A 452 -5.59 -16.73 2.60
N GLY A 453 -5.96 -16.23 1.42
CA GLY A 453 -7.24 -16.53 0.79
C GLY A 453 -8.43 -15.94 1.56
N LEU A 454 -9.63 -16.39 1.23
CA LEU A 454 -10.87 -15.94 1.88
C LEU A 454 -11.04 -16.47 3.31
N GLN A 455 -10.31 -17.55 3.67
CA GLN A 455 -10.47 -18.24 4.96
C GLN A 455 -11.94 -18.62 5.23
N VAL A 456 -12.61 -19.16 4.22
CA VAL A 456 -14.03 -19.57 4.28
C VAL A 456 -14.23 -20.57 5.44
N LYS A 457 -15.28 -20.35 6.22
CA LYS A 457 -15.71 -21.29 7.29
C LYS A 457 -16.80 -22.20 6.72
N SER A 458 -16.90 -23.42 7.23
CA SER A 458 -17.86 -24.42 6.74
C SER A 458 -19.31 -24.15 7.12
N THR A 459 -19.56 -23.26 8.10
CA THR A 459 -20.88 -22.91 8.63
C THR A 459 -21.07 -21.39 8.78
N GLY A 460 -22.30 -20.97 9.09
CA GLY A 460 -22.66 -19.59 9.39
C GLY A 460 -22.75 -18.67 8.17
N VAL A 461 -22.92 -17.37 8.42
CA VAL A 461 -23.14 -16.36 7.37
C VAL A 461 -21.83 -15.67 7.00
N HIS A 462 -21.54 -15.64 5.71
CA HIS A 462 -20.43 -14.88 5.13
C HIS A 462 -20.97 -13.77 4.26
N ILE A 463 -20.54 -12.53 4.51
CA ILE A 463 -21.02 -11.35 3.80
C ILE A 463 -19.88 -10.80 2.94
N ALA A 464 -20.12 -10.60 1.65
CA ALA A 464 -19.15 -10.04 0.72
C ALA A 464 -19.70 -8.77 0.07
N PHE A 465 -18.95 -7.67 0.18
CA PHE A 465 -19.21 -6.42 -0.54
C PHE A 465 -18.16 -6.24 -1.62
N THR A 466 -18.61 -6.05 -2.86
CA THR A 466 -17.67 -5.94 -3.98
C THR A 466 -18.00 -4.84 -4.99
N GLY A 467 -16.97 -4.15 -5.46
CA GLY A 467 -17.05 -3.11 -6.48
C GLY A 467 -16.20 -3.42 -7.71
N GLY A 468 -16.81 -3.49 -8.89
CA GLY A 468 -16.13 -3.71 -10.16
C GLY A 468 -15.41 -5.06 -10.20
N THR A 469 -14.11 -5.06 -10.51
CA THR A 469 -13.28 -6.27 -10.56
C THR A 469 -12.98 -6.89 -9.21
N GLY A 470 -13.34 -6.26 -8.10
CA GLY A 470 -13.25 -6.91 -6.79
C GLY A 470 -14.10 -8.18 -6.70
N CYS A 471 -15.04 -8.40 -7.63
CA CYS A 471 -15.93 -9.56 -7.60
C CYS A 471 -15.19 -10.86 -7.87
N LEU A 472 -14.09 -10.80 -8.62
CA LEU A 472 -13.25 -11.94 -9.01
C LEU A 472 -12.78 -12.74 -7.80
N LEU A 473 -12.61 -12.08 -6.65
CA LEU A 473 -12.25 -12.70 -5.39
C LEU A 473 -13.27 -13.74 -4.90
N PHE A 474 -14.54 -13.57 -5.25
CA PHE A 474 -15.64 -14.40 -4.77
C PHE A 474 -16.19 -15.35 -5.83
N LEU A 475 -15.81 -15.19 -7.10
CA LEU A 475 -16.40 -16.00 -8.17
C LEU A 475 -16.03 -17.48 -8.08
N ASP A 476 -14.82 -17.83 -7.63
CA ASP A 476 -14.46 -19.24 -7.40
C ASP A 476 -15.31 -19.86 -6.28
N LEU A 477 -15.67 -19.08 -5.25
CA LEU A 477 -16.60 -19.52 -4.21
C LEU A 477 -18.02 -19.70 -4.76
N VAL A 478 -18.50 -18.77 -5.60
CA VAL A 478 -19.79 -18.90 -6.30
C VAL A 478 -19.80 -20.15 -7.18
N ALA A 479 -18.75 -20.37 -7.97
CA ALA A 479 -18.59 -21.53 -8.83
C ALA A 479 -18.59 -22.84 -8.04
N HIS A 480 -17.93 -22.85 -6.88
CA HIS A 480 -17.96 -23.98 -5.95
C HIS A 480 -19.38 -24.25 -5.43
N LEU A 481 -20.15 -23.21 -5.06
CA LEU A 481 -21.54 -23.35 -4.63
C LEU A 481 -22.46 -23.85 -5.76
N VAL A 482 -22.19 -23.49 -7.02
CA VAL A 482 -22.90 -24.07 -8.18
C VAL A 482 -22.68 -25.58 -8.23
N ARG A 483 -21.43 -26.05 -8.13
CA ARG A 483 -21.13 -27.49 -8.11
C ARG A 483 -21.79 -28.17 -6.91
N LYS A 484 -21.74 -27.56 -5.72
CA LYS A 484 -22.39 -28.08 -4.51
C LYS A 484 -23.89 -28.27 -4.72
N ASN A 485 -24.58 -27.22 -5.13
CA ASN A 485 -26.04 -27.21 -5.24
C ASN A 485 -26.56 -28.13 -6.34
N LEU A 486 -25.70 -28.55 -7.28
CA LEU A 486 -26.01 -29.50 -8.32
C LEU A 486 -25.50 -30.93 -8.02
N GLY A 487 -24.89 -31.18 -6.85
CA GLY A 487 -24.34 -32.49 -6.50
C GLY A 487 -23.15 -32.92 -7.36
N LEU A 488 -22.35 -31.95 -7.83
CA LEU A 488 -21.22 -32.17 -8.75
C LEU A 488 -19.85 -32.08 -8.05
N LEU A 489 -19.82 -31.95 -6.72
CA LEU A 489 -18.57 -31.97 -5.96
C LEU A 489 -18.09 -33.41 -5.74
N HIS A 490 -16.78 -33.61 -5.71
CA HIS A 490 -16.20 -34.86 -5.24
C HIS A 490 -16.42 -35.01 -3.72
N ASN A 491 -16.57 -36.24 -3.22
CA ASN A 491 -16.85 -36.53 -1.80
C ASN A 491 -15.92 -35.80 -0.82
N ASN A 492 -14.64 -35.66 -1.16
CA ASN A 492 -13.66 -34.96 -0.33
C ASN A 492 -13.92 -33.44 -0.26
N GLU A 493 -14.31 -32.80 -1.38
CA GLU A 493 -14.65 -31.38 -1.44
C GLU A 493 -15.99 -31.11 -0.75
N ASP A 494 -16.96 -31.99 -1.00
CA ASP A 494 -18.31 -31.90 -0.45
C ASP A 494 -18.28 -31.99 1.08
N SER A 495 -17.46 -32.89 1.64
CA SER A 495 -17.29 -33.07 3.09
C SER A 495 -16.91 -31.79 3.86
N LEU A 496 -16.14 -30.88 3.25
CA LEU A 496 -15.70 -29.62 3.88
C LEU A 496 -16.86 -28.65 4.14
N LEU A 497 -17.96 -28.88 3.45
CA LEU A 497 -19.11 -28.03 3.35
C LEU A 497 -20.39 -28.75 3.82
N ASN A 498 -20.33 -30.07 3.92
CA ASN A 498 -21.38 -30.97 4.40
C ASN A 498 -21.42 -31.11 5.91
N SER A 499 -20.50 -30.50 6.65
CA SER A 499 -20.71 -30.25 8.09
C SER A 499 -21.77 -29.16 8.31
N PHE A 500 -22.84 -29.15 7.51
CA PHE A 500 -24.04 -28.39 7.79
C PHE A 500 -24.59 -28.98 9.09
N CYS A 501 -24.13 -28.42 10.20
CA CYS A 501 -24.91 -28.47 11.41
C CYS A 501 -26.28 -27.90 11.04
N GLU A 502 -27.34 -28.68 11.22
CA GLU A 502 -28.71 -28.25 10.90
C GLU A 502 -29.03 -26.89 11.54
N ASP A 503 -28.38 -26.59 12.65
CA ASP A 503 -28.53 -25.36 13.41
C ASP A 503 -27.85 -24.12 12.77
N GLU A 504 -26.78 -24.30 11.99
CA GLU A 504 -26.00 -23.19 11.39
C GLU A 504 -25.54 -23.47 9.95
N PRO A 505 -26.45 -23.47 8.97
CA PRO A 505 -26.07 -23.71 7.59
C PRO A 505 -25.15 -22.62 7.04
N PHE A 506 -24.20 -23.02 6.18
CA PHE A 506 -23.40 -22.07 5.41
C PHE A 506 -24.30 -21.20 4.53
N LYS A 507 -24.10 -19.88 4.57
CA LYS A 507 -24.76 -18.92 3.67
C LYS A 507 -23.80 -17.84 3.21
N LEU A 508 -23.70 -17.64 1.89
CA LEU A 508 -22.98 -16.51 1.29
C LEU A 508 -23.96 -15.42 0.87
N VAL A 509 -23.78 -14.21 1.40
CA VAL A 509 -24.53 -13.00 1.01
C VAL A 509 -23.59 -12.10 0.22
N LEU A 510 -23.80 -11.97 -1.08
CA LEU A 510 -22.93 -11.27 -2.01
C LEU A 510 -23.59 -9.99 -2.54
N TYR A 511 -23.05 -8.84 -2.13
CA TYR A 511 -23.41 -7.53 -2.67
C TYR A 511 -22.41 -7.13 -3.75
N MET A 512 -22.85 -7.06 -5.01
CA MET A 512 -22.01 -6.66 -6.14
C MET A 512 -22.43 -5.30 -6.68
N SER A 513 -21.45 -4.42 -6.87
CA SER A 513 -21.67 -3.15 -7.55
C SER A 513 -20.83 -3.02 -8.83
N PHE A 514 -21.49 -2.65 -9.93
CA PHE A 514 -20.86 -2.37 -11.21
C PHE A 514 -21.22 -0.96 -11.68
N VAL A 515 -20.50 -0.47 -12.71
CA VAL A 515 -20.89 0.77 -13.40
C VAL A 515 -22.20 0.53 -14.14
N SER A 516 -22.23 -0.52 -14.98
CA SER A 516 -23.38 -0.99 -15.75
C SER A 516 -23.33 -2.52 -15.85
N ARG A 517 -24.41 -3.14 -16.35
CA ARG A 517 -24.43 -4.59 -16.62
C ARG A 517 -23.39 -5.02 -17.65
N LYS A 518 -23.12 -4.18 -18.66
CA LYS A 518 -22.12 -4.44 -19.72
C LYS A 518 -20.67 -4.46 -19.20
N GLU A 519 -20.39 -3.71 -18.13
CA GLU A 519 -19.07 -3.71 -17.48
C GLU A 519 -18.90 -4.81 -16.42
N SER A 520 -19.93 -5.63 -16.18
CA SER A 520 -19.87 -6.67 -15.17
C SER A 520 -18.96 -7.82 -15.58
N CYS A 521 -18.31 -8.44 -14.60
CA CYS A 521 -17.49 -9.65 -14.79
C CYS A 521 -18.06 -10.77 -13.92
N GLY A 522 -18.29 -11.95 -14.51
CA GLY A 522 -18.84 -13.12 -13.80
C GLY A 522 -20.30 -12.98 -13.35
N LEU A 523 -21.03 -11.95 -13.81
CA LEU A 523 -22.41 -11.71 -13.36
C LEU A 523 -23.35 -12.86 -13.73
N LYS A 524 -23.23 -13.42 -14.94
CA LYS A 524 -24.07 -14.54 -15.39
C LYS A 524 -23.92 -15.77 -14.50
N LEU A 525 -22.70 -16.04 -14.02
CA LEU A 525 -22.42 -17.12 -13.07
C LEU A 525 -23.13 -16.89 -11.72
N CYS A 526 -23.10 -15.65 -11.20
CA CYS A 526 -23.77 -15.29 -9.96
C CYS A 526 -25.30 -15.34 -10.08
N GLU A 527 -25.86 -14.80 -11.18
CA GLU A 527 -27.29 -14.89 -11.48
C GLU A 527 -27.74 -16.35 -11.64
N GLY A 528 -26.94 -17.17 -12.33
CA GLY A 528 -27.18 -18.60 -12.47
C GLY A 528 -27.24 -19.35 -11.15
N LEU A 529 -26.32 -19.07 -10.20
CA LEU A 529 -26.38 -19.67 -8.86
C LEU A 529 -27.64 -19.22 -8.11
N ARG A 530 -27.99 -17.93 -8.14
CA ARG A 530 -29.23 -17.42 -7.53
C ARG A 530 -30.45 -18.16 -8.07
N ASP A 531 -30.53 -18.32 -9.38
CA ASP A 531 -31.66 -18.96 -10.04
C ASP A 531 -31.75 -20.46 -9.71
N ILE A 532 -30.60 -21.15 -9.58
CA ILE A 532 -30.50 -22.52 -9.07
C ILE A 532 -31.04 -22.58 -7.63
N CYS A 533 -30.60 -21.69 -6.76
CA CYS A 533 -31.04 -21.63 -5.37
C CYS A 533 -32.56 -21.44 -5.26
N GLN A 534 -33.14 -20.57 -6.09
CA GLN A 534 -34.59 -20.37 -6.15
C GLN A 534 -35.33 -21.61 -6.68
N LYS A 535 -34.84 -22.22 -7.77
CA LYS A 535 -35.46 -23.40 -8.38
C LYS A 535 -35.48 -24.61 -7.43
N TYR A 536 -34.40 -24.84 -6.70
CA TYR A 536 -34.24 -25.98 -5.81
C TYR A 536 -34.51 -25.65 -4.32
N LYS A 537 -34.97 -24.44 -4.01
CA LYS A 537 -35.25 -23.96 -2.64
C LYS A 537 -34.07 -24.13 -1.68
N ILE A 538 -32.86 -23.79 -2.16
CA ILE A 538 -31.62 -23.81 -1.37
C ILE A 538 -31.33 -22.39 -0.88
N GLU A 539 -31.10 -22.21 0.43
CA GLU A 539 -30.95 -20.88 1.04
C GLU A 539 -29.49 -20.49 1.34
N ASN A 540 -28.52 -21.16 0.70
CA ASN A 540 -27.09 -20.97 0.96
C ASN A 540 -26.45 -19.80 0.19
N PHE A 541 -27.20 -19.09 -0.65
CA PHE A 541 -26.69 -17.97 -1.44
C PHE A 541 -27.73 -16.86 -1.61
N GLU A 542 -27.29 -15.61 -1.44
CA GLU A 542 -28.10 -14.42 -1.66
C GLU A 542 -27.29 -13.39 -2.47
N LEU A 543 -27.88 -12.88 -3.55
CA LEU A 543 -27.23 -11.93 -4.46
C LEU A 543 -27.95 -10.59 -4.48
N HIS A 544 -27.22 -9.52 -4.16
CA HIS A 544 -27.69 -8.14 -4.28
C HIS A 544 -26.88 -7.39 -5.33
N LEU A 545 -27.56 -6.78 -6.30
CA LEU A 545 -26.93 -6.06 -7.40
C LEU A 545 -27.15 -4.56 -7.26
N ARG A 546 -26.10 -3.78 -7.54
CA ARG A 546 -26.12 -2.33 -7.62
C ARG A 546 -25.42 -1.84 -8.89
N PHE A 547 -26.16 -1.24 -9.81
CA PHE A 547 -25.57 -0.58 -10.97
C PHE A 547 -25.51 0.93 -10.74
N SER A 548 -24.35 1.54 -11.02
CA SER A 548 -24.10 2.94 -10.70
C SER A 548 -24.77 3.91 -11.68
N ASP A 549 -25.00 3.45 -12.91
CA ASP A 549 -25.78 4.15 -13.94
C ASP A 549 -27.27 4.31 -13.55
N LEU A 550 -27.80 3.40 -12.72
CA LEU A 550 -29.17 3.46 -12.20
C LEU A 550 -29.35 4.41 -10.99
N LYS A 551 -28.31 5.19 -10.61
CA LYS A 551 -28.33 6.16 -9.50
C LYS A 551 -28.76 5.59 -8.13
N VAL A 552 -28.63 4.27 -7.92
CA VAL A 552 -28.90 3.63 -6.63
C VAL A 552 -27.94 4.17 -5.56
N PRO A 553 -28.40 4.45 -4.32
CA PRO A 553 -27.55 4.92 -3.23
C PRO A 553 -26.30 4.05 -3.04
N ARG A 554 -25.20 4.67 -2.60
CA ARG A 554 -23.97 3.94 -2.24
C ARG A 554 -24.17 3.23 -0.90
N TRP A 555 -23.32 2.25 -0.62
CA TRP A 555 -23.27 1.60 0.69
C TRP A 555 -22.62 2.56 1.69
N ASP A 556 -23.46 3.34 2.34
CA ASP A 556 -23.09 4.24 3.42
C ASP A 556 -23.11 3.51 4.78
N LYS A 557 -22.87 4.26 5.86
CA LYS A 557 -22.85 3.74 7.22
C LYS A 557 -24.17 3.06 7.58
N ASP A 558 -25.29 3.68 7.26
CA ASP A 558 -26.62 3.22 7.66
C ASP A 558 -27.02 1.96 6.89
N PHE A 559 -26.63 1.87 5.61
CA PHE A 559 -26.75 0.65 4.84
C PHE A 559 -25.96 -0.49 5.48
N ILE A 560 -24.66 -0.30 5.76
CA ILE A 560 -23.81 -1.34 6.34
C ILE A 560 -24.36 -1.81 7.68
N HIS A 561 -24.78 -0.88 8.54
CA HIS A 561 -25.37 -1.19 9.85
C HIS A 561 -26.62 -2.07 9.73
N ARG A 562 -27.58 -1.68 8.87
CA ARG A 562 -28.82 -2.43 8.65
C ARG A 562 -28.56 -3.84 8.13
N GLU A 563 -27.62 -4.01 7.20
CA GLU A 563 -27.30 -5.34 6.67
C GLU A 563 -26.62 -6.23 7.72
N LEU A 564 -25.78 -5.67 8.60
CA LEU A 564 -25.18 -6.43 9.71
C LEU A 564 -26.22 -6.81 10.77
N LEU A 565 -27.17 -5.92 11.05
CA LEU A 565 -28.26 -6.18 12.01
C LEU A 565 -29.11 -7.38 11.59
N ARG A 566 -29.34 -7.56 10.28
CA ARG A 566 -30.06 -8.72 9.72
C ARG A 566 -29.44 -10.07 10.09
N PHE A 567 -28.13 -10.10 10.36
CA PHE A 567 -27.37 -11.32 10.62
C PHE A 567 -26.66 -11.31 11.99
N GLN A 568 -27.10 -10.46 12.92
CA GLN A 568 -26.47 -10.33 14.22
C GLN A 568 -26.32 -11.69 14.92
N GLY A 569 -25.11 -11.98 15.41
CA GLY A 569 -24.77 -13.25 16.05
C GLY A 569 -24.48 -14.41 15.09
N LYS A 570 -24.78 -14.29 13.78
CA LYS A 570 -24.58 -15.36 12.78
C LYS A 570 -23.43 -15.10 11.81
N VAL A 571 -22.86 -13.90 11.81
CA VAL A 571 -21.78 -13.51 10.88
C VAL A 571 -20.47 -14.15 11.27
N ASN A 572 -19.97 -15.03 10.41
CA ASN A 572 -18.64 -15.63 10.55
C ASN A 572 -17.55 -14.84 9.84
N LYS A 573 -17.88 -14.19 8.72
CA LYS A 573 -16.90 -13.45 7.93
C LYS A 573 -17.54 -12.30 7.17
N ILE A 574 -16.81 -11.20 7.06
CA ILE A 574 -17.13 -10.03 6.23
C ILE A 574 -15.93 -9.75 5.34
N TRP A 575 -16.15 -9.78 4.03
CA TRP A 575 -15.17 -9.39 3.04
C TRP A 575 -15.62 -8.13 2.30
N VAL A 576 -14.68 -7.25 2.02
CA VAL A 576 -14.92 -6.04 1.24
C VAL A 576 -13.81 -5.93 0.21
N CYS A 577 -14.14 -5.86 -1.08
CA CYS A 577 -13.14 -5.67 -2.13
C CYS A 577 -13.65 -4.72 -3.21
N GLY A 578 -13.06 -3.54 -3.32
CA GLY A 578 -13.51 -2.55 -4.29
C GLY A 578 -12.55 -1.36 -4.46
N PRO A 579 -13.03 -0.26 -5.07
CA PRO A 579 -12.26 0.96 -5.22
C PRO A 579 -11.83 1.57 -3.87
N PRO A 580 -10.72 2.33 -3.81
CA PRO A 580 -10.17 2.91 -2.57
C PRO A 580 -11.19 3.59 -1.66
N LEU A 581 -12.08 4.40 -2.23
CA LEU A 581 -13.10 5.10 -1.45
C LEU A 581 -14.10 4.15 -0.79
N MET A 582 -14.47 3.06 -1.45
CA MET A 582 -15.37 2.06 -0.88
C MET A 582 -14.67 1.35 0.26
N ASN A 583 -13.46 0.82 0.02
CA ASN A 583 -12.70 0.12 1.04
C ASN A 583 -12.44 0.99 2.28
N GLU A 584 -12.05 2.26 2.10
CA GLU A 584 -11.90 3.23 3.20
C GLU A 584 -13.20 3.41 3.99
N THR A 585 -14.33 3.59 3.30
CA THR A 585 -15.65 3.76 3.94
C THR A 585 -15.99 2.54 4.80
N PHE A 586 -15.77 1.33 4.28
CA PHE A 586 -16.03 0.10 5.03
C PHE A 586 -15.05 -0.08 6.19
N ASP A 587 -13.75 0.17 6.00
CA ASP A 587 -12.76 0.08 7.09
C ASP A 587 -13.14 1.00 8.25
N GLN A 588 -13.50 2.25 7.97
CA GLN A 588 -13.92 3.21 9.00
C GLN A 588 -15.18 2.75 9.73
N ASN A 589 -16.21 2.34 8.99
CA ASN A 589 -17.50 1.98 9.58
C ASN A 589 -17.44 0.65 10.34
N LEU A 590 -16.81 -0.38 9.77
CA LEU A 590 -16.69 -1.69 10.42
C LEU A 590 -15.79 -1.65 11.65
N GLN A 591 -14.76 -0.80 11.68
CA GLN A 591 -13.97 -0.58 12.90
C GLN A 591 -14.83 -0.02 14.05
N ASN A 592 -15.71 0.94 13.75
CA ASN A 592 -16.61 1.54 14.73
C ASN A 592 -17.73 0.60 15.17
N MET A 593 -18.21 -0.27 14.28
CA MET A 593 -19.30 -1.23 14.52
C MET A 593 -18.82 -2.55 15.15
N LYS A 594 -17.52 -2.80 15.21
CA LYS A 594 -16.95 -4.08 15.66
C LYS A 594 -17.48 -4.50 17.04
N GLY A 595 -17.50 -3.58 18.00
CA GLY A 595 -17.97 -3.86 19.37
C GLY A 595 -19.47 -4.12 19.45
N GLU A 596 -20.27 -3.42 18.66
CA GLU A 596 -21.74 -3.54 18.62
C GLU A 596 -22.18 -4.93 18.11
N PHE A 597 -21.51 -5.45 17.09
CA PHE A 597 -21.87 -6.75 16.48
C PHE A 597 -21.03 -7.93 16.99
N GLY A 598 -20.17 -7.72 18.00
CA GLY A 598 -19.30 -8.78 18.53
C GLY A 598 -18.29 -9.34 17.52
N LEU A 599 -17.93 -8.56 16.49
CA LEU A 599 -17.05 -8.99 15.43
C LEU A 599 -15.59 -9.03 15.92
N LYS A 600 -14.81 -10.02 15.49
CA LYS A 600 -13.36 -10.10 15.73
C LYS A 600 -12.61 -9.48 14.56
N SER A 601 -11.36 -9.05 14.79
CA SER A 601 -10.56 -8.38 13.74
C SER A 601 -10.33 -9.30 12.54
N HIS A 602 -10.07 -10.58 12.78
CA HIS A 602 -9.86 -11.57 11.71
C HIS A 602 -11.15 -11.91 10.96
N GLN A 603 -12.33 -11.55 11.47
CA GLN A 603 -13.59 -11.76 10.76
C GLN A 603 -13.84 -10.69 9.69
N ILE A 604 -13.13 -9.56 9.73
CA ILE A 604 -13.30 -8.45 8.79
C ILE A 604 -12.06 -8.30 7.91
N GLU A 605 -12.25 -8.45 6.60
CA GLU A 605 -11.21 -8.29 5.61
C GLU A 605 -11.58 -7.27 4.55
N VAL A 606 -10.81 -6.20 4.49
CA VAL A 606 -10.89 -5.18 3.43
C VAL A 606 -9.71 -5.38 2.47
N ILE A 607 -10.00 -5.94 1.31
CA ILE A 607 -9.08 -6.56 0.33
C ILE A 607 -8.87 -5.69 -0.90
#